data_AF-A0A5N6PJA4-F1
#
_entry.id   AF-A0A5N6PJA4-F1
#
_cell.length_a   1.000
_cell.length_b   1.000
_cell.length_c   1.000
_cell.angle_alpha   90.00
_cell.angle_beta   90.00
_cell.angle_gamma   90.00
#
_symmetry.space_group_name_H-M   'P 1'
#
loop_
_entity.id
_entity.type
_entity.pdbx_description
1 polymer ?
#
loop_
_entity_poly.entity_id
_entity_poly.type
_entity_poly.pdbx_seq_one_letter_code
_entity_poly.pdbx_strand_id
1 'polypeptide(L)'
;MAEDGGDWEIHLRTLSSSARDSNFSSDPASDSALLHSVRKLIQLCKNENSENLIARVYPQLNKIFQRSVSSISQSRSSSGLLLLAILQFFIDYGEFVLHDADPSLRTFFRSCLSREFADPVVAEATLDFLNLNKRKILLTFPTLLPQFYPLMLKLIVWNGEK
;
A
#
# COMPACT_ATOMS: atom_id res chain seq x y z
N MET A 1 19.72 26.97 7.18
CA MET A 1 19.59 25.87 6.20
C MET A 1 18.12 25.49 6.21
N ALA A 2 17.38 25.88 5.18
CA ALA A 2 15.95 25.67 5.04
C ALA A 2 15.71 25.03 3.67
N GLU A 3 15.77 23.70 3.61
CA GLU A 3 15.54 22.90 2.40
C GLU A 3 14.49 21.79 2.62
N ASP A 4 13.78 21.79 3.76
CA ASP A 4 12.87 20.69 4.12
C ASP A 4 11.42 20.89 3.64
N GLY A 5 11.05 22.12 3.27
CA GLY A 5 9.67 22.47 2.91
C GLY A 5 9.20 22.02 1.52
N GLY A 6 10.10 21.54 0.66
CA GLY A 6 9.81 21.24 -0.76
C GLY A 6 9.86 19.75 -1.15
N ASP A 7 10.34 18.87 -0.26
CA ASP A 7 10.56 17.45 -0.57
C ASP A 7 9.22 16.70 -0.80
N TRP A 8 8.23 16.95 0.06
CA TRP A 8 6.89 16.36 -0.10
C TRP A 8 6.17 16.84 -1.36
N GLU A 9 6.43 18.07 -1.85
CA GLU A 9 5.81 18.59 -3.08
C GLU A 9 6.27 17.84 -4.32
N ILE A 10 7.56 17.49 -4.38
CA ILE A 10 8.13 16.70 -5.47
C ILE A 10 7.44 15.34 -5.54
N HIS A 11 7.35 14.65 -4.39
CA HIS A 11 6.68 13.35 -4.35
C HIS A 11 5.18 13.44 -4.64
N LEU A 12 4.47 14.46 -4.16
CA LEU A 12 3.07 14.66 -4.53
C LEU A 12 2.87 14.90 -6.02
N ARG A 13 3.80 15.61 -6.67
CA ARG A 13 3.76 15.82 -8.12
C ARG A 13 3.93 14.49 -8.87
N THR A 14 4.86 13.64 -8.44
CA THR A 14 5.06 12.28 -8.98
C THR A 14 3.80 11.43 -8.80
N LEU A 15 3.19 11.43 -7.62
CA LEU A 15 1.93 10.72 -7.38
C LEU A 15 0.82 11.24 -8.31
N SER A 16 0.75 12.55 -8.51
CA SER A 16 -0.27 13.18 -9.36
C SER A 16 -0.10 12.83 -10.84
N SER A 17 1.13 12.72 -11.36
CA SER A 17 1.40 12.32 -12.74
C SER A 17 1.11 10.83 -12.96
N SER A 18 1.59 9.96 -12.06
CA SER A 18 1.24 8.53 -12.10
C SER A 18 -0.27 8.30 -11.92
N ALA A 19 -0.95 9.22 -11.23
CA ALA A 19 -2.40 9.26 -11.13
C ALA A 19 -3.09 9.98 -12.30
N ARG A 20 -2.44 10.26 -13.42
CA ARG A 20 -3.08 10.79 -14.64
C ARG A 20 -2.81 9.91 -15.85
N ASP A 21 -1.65 9.26 -15.91
CA ASP A 21 -1.29 8.41 -17.04
C ASP A 21 -2.19 7.18 -17.11
N SER A 22 -3.03 7.17 -18.15
CA SER A 22 -3.99 6.09 -18.45
C SER A 22 -3.31 4.81 -18.95
N ASN A 23 -2.06 4.92 -19.38
CA ASN A 23 -1.16 3.80 -19.57
C ASN A 23 -0.24 3.78 -18.35
N PHE A 24 -0.53 2.92 -17.37
CA PHE A 24 0.51 2.48 -16.44
C PHE A 24 1.61 1.92 -17.34
N SER A 25 2.71 2.66 -17.51
CA SER A 25 3.83 2.15 -18.26
C SER A 25 4.21 0.85 -17.57
N SER A 26 4.22 -0.26 -18.30
CA SER A 26 4.71 -1.54 -17.79
C SER A 26 6.24 -1.52 -17.60
N ASP A 27 6.79 -0.35 -17.30
CA ASP A 27 8.19 -0.06 -17.12
C ASP A 27 8.52 -0.20 -15.64
N PRO A 28 9.32 -1.21 -15.25
CA PRO A 28 9.70 -1.45 -13.86
C PRO A 28 10.35 -0.23 -13.17
N ALA A 29 10.98 0.67 -13.92
CA ALA A 29 11.57 1.89 -13.36
C ALA A 29 10.51 2.89 -12.89
N SER A 30 9.42 3.03 -13.65
CA SER A 30 8.27 3.87 -13.31
C SER A 30 7.55 3.34 -12.05
N ASP A 31 7.39 2.02 -11.94
CA ASP A 31 6.80 1.36 -10.77
C ASP A 31 7.66 1.56 -9.50
N SER A 32 8.99 1.48 -9.64
CA SER A 32 9.94 1.71 -8.55
C SER A 32 9.93 3.16 -8.05
N ALA A 33 9.90 4.14 -8.96
CA ALA A 33 9.85 5.57 -8.60
C ALA A 33 8.55 5.95 -7.90
N LEU A 34 7.42 5.37 -8.32
CA LEU A 34 6.13 5.54 -7.67
C LEU A 34 6.14 4.97 -6.24
N LEU A 35 6.58 3.72 -6.08
CA LEU A 35 6.69 3.07 -4.78
C LEU A 35 7.58 3.87 -3.82
N HIS A 36 8.73 4.35 -4.32
CA HIS A 36 9.63 5.19 -3.55
C HIS A 36 8.94 6.48 -3.08
N SER A 37 8.23 7.18 -3.98
CA SER A 37 7.53 8.41 -3.65
C SER A 37 6.40 8.20 -2.63
N VAL A 38 5.65 7.09 -2.75
CA VAL A 38 4.62 6.72 -1.77
C VAL A 38 5.24 6.48 -0.40
N ARG A 39 6.29 5.67 -0.31
CA ARG A 39 6.97 5.37 0.96
C ARG A 39 7.52 6.64 1.62
N LYS A 40 8.13 7.52 0.84
CA LYS A 40 8.70 8.77 1.33
C LYS A 40 7.64 9.73 1.85
N LEU A 41 6.50 9.86 1.16
CA LEU A 41 5.37 10.66 1.66
C LEU A 41 4.79 10.12 2.96
N ILE A 42 4.65 8.78 3.07
CA ILE A 42 4.19 8.15 4.31
C ILE A 42 5.17 8.42 5.45
N GLN A 43 6.47 8.36 5.18
CA GLN A 43 7.51 8.69 6.15
C GLN A 43 7.44 10.16 6.58
N LEU A 44 7.25 11.10 5.65
CA LEU A 44 7.08 12.52 5.97
C LEU A 44 5.83 12.76 6.83
N CYS A 45 4.71 12.09 6.51
CA CYS A 45 3.51 12.12 7.36
C CYS A 45 3.81 11.66 8.80
N LYS A 46 4.62 10.60 8.96
CA LYS A 46 5.02 10.08 10.28
C LYS A 46 5.97 11.01 11.03
N ASN A 47 6.93 11.62 10.33
CA ASN A 47 7.96 12.45 10.94
C ASN A 47 7.42 13.83 11.34
N GLU A 48 6.67 14.47 10.45
CA GLU A 48 6.14 15.81 10.68
C GLU A 48 4.85 15.78 11.53
N ASN A 49 4.14 14.64 11.54
CA ASN A 49 2.83 14.47 12.17
C ASN A 49 1.85 15.60 11.80
N SER A 50 1.96 16.09 10.57
CA SER A 50 1.19 17.22 10.05
C SER A 50 -0.15 16.76 9.52
N GLU A 51 -1.22 17.11 10.23
CA GLU A 51 -2.61 16.87 9.83
C GLU A 51 -2.92 17.39 8.42
N ASN A 52 -2.36 18.56 8.06
CA ASN A 52 -2.52 19.13 6.73
C ASN A 52 -1.87 18.26 5.65
N LEU A 53 -0.66 17.75 5.90
CA LEU A 53 0.04 16.88 4.96
C LEU A 53 -0.72 15.57 4.76
N ILE A 54 -1.17 14.95 5.85
CA ILE A 54 -1.95 13.70 5.82
C ILE A 54 -3.22 13.88 4.98
N ALA A 55 -3.96 14.97 5.20
CA ALA A 55 -5.17 15.28 4.44
C ALA A 55 -4.91 15.51 2.94
N ARG A 56 -3.72 16.01 2.55
CA ARG A 56 -3.34 16.22 1.15
C ARG A 56 -2.82 14.96 0.46
N VAL A 57 -2.12 14.10 1.21
CA VAL A 57 -1.57 12.84 0.71
C VAL A 57 -2.67 11.80 0.49
N TYR A 58 -3.64 11.71 1.41
CA TYR A 58 -4.69 10.68 1.37
C TYR A 58 -5.44 10.57 0.03
N PRO A 59 -5.98 11.65 -0.57
CA PRO A 59 -6.72 11.55 -1.83
C PRO A 59 -5.86 11.00 -2.98
N GLN A 60 -4.56 11.31 -2.99
CA GLN A 60 -3.64 10.81 -4.01
C GLN A 60 -3.38 9.31 -3.82
N LEU A 61 -3.10 8.88 -2.59
CA LEU A 61 -2.90 7.45 -2.28
C LEU A 61 -4.14 6.62 -2.56
N ASN A 62 -5.33 7.10 -2.17
CA ASN A 62 -6.57 6.40 -2.45
C ASN A 62 -6.81 6.27 -3.97
N LYS A 63 -6.57 7.34 -4.73
CA LYS A 63 -6.68 7.30 -6.18
C LYS A 63 -5.72 6.32 -6.84
N ILE A 64 -4.48 6.23 -6.37
CA ILE A 64 -3.49 5.25 -6.83
C ILE A 64 -3.95 3.84 -6.49
N PHE A 65 -4.38 3.60 -5.24
CA PHE A 65 -4.88 2.30 -4.78
C PHE A 65 -6.00 1.77 -5.68
N GLN A 66 -7.05 2.57 -5.89
CA GLN A 66 -8.19 2.15 -6.72
C GLN A 66 -7.79 1.83 -8.15
N ARG A 67 -6.85 2.59 -8.72
CA ARG A 67 -6.34 2.33 -10.06
C ARG A 67 -5.49 1.08 -10.15
N SER A 68 -4.53 0.92 -9.25
CA SER A 68 -3.68 -0.26 -9.18
C SER A 68 -4.55 -1.50 -9.04
N VAL A 69 -5.56 -1.48 -8.16
CA VAL A 69 -6.53 -2.58 -8.03
C VAL A 69 -7.27 -2.87 -9.33
N SER A 70 -7.72 -1.83 -10.04
CA SER A 70 -8.47 -1.99 -11.30
C SER A 70 -7.61 -2.57 -12.42
N SER A 71 -6.29 -2.31 -12.41
CA SER A 71 -5.35 -2.79 -13.41
C SER A 71 -4.69 -4.13 -13.06
N ILE A 72 -4.85 -4.65 -11.83
CA ILE A 72 -4.27 -5.92 -11.37
C ILE A 72 -4.41 -7.01 -12.44
N SER A 73 -5.63 -7.24 -12.94
CA SER A 73 -5.91 -8.33 -13.88
C SER A 73 -5.27 -8.15 -15.28
N GLN A 74 -4.93 -6.91 -15.65
CA GLN A 74 -4.40 -6.55 -16.96
C GLN A 74 -2.88 -6.34 -16.95
N SER A 75 -2.32 -6.01 -15.79
CA SER A 75 -0.90 -5.75 -15.62
C SER A 75 -0.10 -7.03 -15.41
N ARG A 76 1.12 -7.05 -15.97
CA ARG A 76 2.16 -8.05 -15.66
C ARG A 76 3.10 -7.59 -14.54
N SER A 77 2.99 -6.35 -14.08
CA SER A 77 3.81 -5.81 -12.97
C SER A 77 3.25 -6.22 -11.61
N SER A 78 4.13 -6.51 -10.65
CA SER A 78 3.77 -6.70 -9.24
C SER A 78 3.32 -5.37 -8.65
N SER A 79 2.11 -5.35 -8.07
CA SER A 79 1.58 -4.18 -7.35
C SER A 79 1.60 -4.37 -5.84
N GLY A 80 2.01 -5.55 -5.35
CA GLY A 80 1.91 -5.93 -3.95
C GLY A 80 2.56 -4.95 -2.98
N LEU A 81 3.81 -4.56 -3.25
CA LEU A 81 4.55 -3.64 -2.38
C LEU A 81 3.96 -2.23 -2.32
N LEU A 82 3.44 -1.75 -3.45
CA LEU A 82 2.79 -0.44 -3.54
C LEU A 82 1.47 -0.45 -2.75
N LEU A 83 0.65 -1.47 -2.96
CA LEU A 83 -0.63 -1.61 -2.26
C LEU A 83 -0.43 -1.79 -0.76
N LEU A 84 0.56 -2.57 -0.32
CA LEU A 84 0.92 -2.71 1.10
C LEU A 84 1.34 -1.38 1.73
N ALA A 85 2.15 -0.57 1.04
CA ALA A 85 2.54 0.74 1.56
C ALA A 85 1.30 1.65 1.74
N ILE A 86 0.39 1.66 0.77
CA ILE A 86 -0.85 2.45 0.87
C ILE A 86 -1.77 1.92 1.98
N LEU A 87 -1.88 0.60 2.12
CA LEU A 87 -2.65 -0.02 3.21
C LEU A 87 -2.09 0.35 4.58
N GLN A 88 -0.76 0.41 4.74
CA GLN A 88 -0.15 0.89 5.98
C GLN A 88 -0.61 2.32 6.30
N PHE A 89 -0.66 3.21 5.31
CA PHE A 89 -1.18 4.55 5.50
C PHE A 89 -2.66 4.54 5.93
N PHE A 90 -3.50 3.69 5.34
CA PHE A 90 -4.91 3.57 5.75
C PHE A 90 -5.07 3.02 7.17
N ILE A 91 -4.21 2.08 7.58
CA ILE A 91 -4.20 1.60 8.96
C ILE A 91 -3.75 2.70 9.93
N ASP A 92 -2.72 3.46 9.58
CA ASP A 92 -2.13 4.47 10.47
C ASP A 92 -3.06 5.69 10.62
N TYR A 93 -3.65 6.17 9.53
CA TYR A 93 -4.36 7.45 9.48
C TYR A 93 -5.84 7.34 9.11
N GLY A 94 -6.39 6.13 8.92
CA GLY A 94 -7.77 5.93 8.49
C GLY A 94 -8.80 6.63 9.38
N GLU A 95 -8.60 6.62 10.70
CA GLU A 95 -9.48 7.33 11.63
C GLU A 95 -9.42 8.85 11.44
N PHE A 96 -8.22 9.40 11.19
CA PHE A 96 -8.02 10.82 10.96
C PHE A 96 -8.65 11.30 9.64
N VAL A 97 -8.53 10.51 8.57
CA VAL A 97 -9.09 10.86 7.24
C VAL A 97 -10.48 10.27 6.98
N LEU A 98 -11.12 9.70 8.00
CA LEU A 98 -12.43 9.05 7.91
C LEU A 98 -12.50 7.96 6.81
N HIS A 99 -11.41 7.22 6.63
CA HIS A 99 -11.32 6.11 5.69
C HIS A 99 -11.52 4.78 6.39
N ASP A 100 -12.50 4.01 5.93
CA ASP A 100 -12.65 2.60 6.29
C ASP A 100 -11.67 1.73 5.49
N ALA A 101 -10.70 1.15 6.19
CA ALA A 101 -9.66 0.32 5.58
C ALA A 101 -10.14 -1.12 5.28
N ASP A 102 -11.27 -1.60 5.85
CA ASP A 102 -11.70 -3.00 5.69
C ASP A 102 -11.90 -3.39 4.21
N PRO A 103 -12.62 -2.61 3.37
CA PRO A 103 -12.79 -2.95 1.96
C PRO A 103 -11.47 -2.98 1.20
N SER A 104 -10.55 -2.05 1.52
CA SER A 104 -9.23 -1.95 0.90
C SER A 104 -8.38 -3.19 1.25
N LEU A 105 -8.34 -3.59 2.52
CA LEU A 105 -7.67 -4.81 2.98
C LEU A 105 -8.23 -6.03 2.27
N ARG A 106 -9.55 -6.24 2.30
CA ARG A 106 -10.17 -7.41 1.63
C ARG A 106 -9.87 -7.46 0.14
N THR A 107 -9.83 -6.30 -0.52
CA THR A 107 -9.52 -6.19 -1.94
C THR A 107 -8.07 -6.60 -2.22
N PHE A 108 -7.12 -6.17 -1.39
CA PHE A 108 -5.72 -6.59 -1.51
C PHE A 108 -5.57 -8.12 -1.38
N PHE A 109 -6.16 -8.71 -0.34
CA PHE A 109 -6.06 -10.17 -0.10
C PHE A 109 -6.70 -10.96 -1.24
N ARG A 110 -7.87 -10.53 -1.72
CA ARG A 110 -8.62 -11.24 -2.76
C ARG A 110 -8.00 -11.11 -4.15
N SER A 111 -7.46 -9.94 -4.50
CA SER A 111 -7.08 -9.63 -5.88
C SER A 111 -5.58 -9.63 -6.11
N CYS A 112 -4.80 -9.05 -5.19
CA CYS A 112 -3.35 -8.93 -5.34
C CYS A 112 -2.64 -10.12 -4.71
N LEU A 113 -2.81 -10.31 -3.41
CA LEU A 113 -2.08 -11.33 -2.67
C LEU A 113 -2.40 -12.75 -3.16
N SER A 114 -3.65 -13.01 -3.55
CA SER A 114 -4.06 -14.31 -4.12
C SER A 114 -3.28 -14.70 -5.38
N ARG A 115 -2.70 -13.72 -6.10
CA ARG A 115 -1.89 -13.92 -7.30
C ARG A 115 -0.39 -13.83 -7.02
N GLU A 116 -0.01 -12.95 -6.09
CA GLU A 116 1.39 -12.60 -5.81
C GLU A 116 1.96 -13.33 -4.57
N PHE A 117 1.22 -14.22 -3.90
CA PHE A 117 1.69 -14.93 -2.70
C PHE A 117 2.98 -15.75 -2.91
N ALA A 118 3.27 -16.14 -4.16
CA ALA A 118 4.46 -16.91 -4.50
C ALA A 118 5.71 -16.03 -4.73
N ASP A 119 5.54 -14.72 -4.84
CA ASP A 119 6.65 -13.77 -4.86
C ASP A 119 7.20 -13.62 -3.44
N PRO A 120 8.46 -14.03 -3.17
CA PRO A 120 9.02 -14.02 -1.82
C PRO A 120 9.09 -12.61 -1.22
N VAL A 121 9.29 -11.57 -2.04
CA VAL A 121 9.39 -10.18 -1.57
C VAL A 121 8.03 -9.67 -1.14
N VAL A 122 6.97 -9.97 -1.92
CA VAL A 122 5.60 -9.60 -1.58
C VAL A 122 5.12 -10.37 -0.36
N ALA A 123 5.40 -11.67 -0.30
CA ALA A 123 5.00 -12.51 0.81
C ALA A 123 5.69 -12.10 2.12
N GLU A 124 6.98 -11.76 2.09
CA GLU A 124 7.72 -11.29 3.27
C GLU A 124 7.18 -9.94 3.75
N ALA A 125 7.03 -8.98 2.84
CA ALA A 125 6.43 -7.68 3.16
C ALA A 125 4.99 -7.80 3.70
N THR A 126 4.22 -8.78 3.22
CA THR A 126 2.87 -9.07 3.73
C THR A 126 2.92 -9.63 5.15
N LEU A 127 3.83 -10.57 5.44
CA LEU A 127 4.02 -11.09 6.81
C LEU A 127 4.43 -9.99 7.77
N ASP A 128 5.37 -9.14 7.38
CA ASP A 128 5.82 -8.00 8.18
C ASP A 128 4.68 -7.02 8.44
N PHE A 129 3.90 -6.68 7.42
CA PHE A 129 2.71 -5.85 7.56
C PHE A 129 1.70 -6.46 8.54
N LEU A 130 1.42 -7.76 8.43
CA LEU A 130 0.50 -8.46 9.32
C LEU A 130 1.00 -8.51 10.76
N ASN A 131 2.30 -8.76 10.96
CA ASN A 131 2.90 -8.83 12.28
C ASN A 131 2.94 -7.46 12.95
N LEU A 132 3.36 -6.42 12.21
CA LEU A 132 3.40 -5.04 12.69
C LEU A 132 2.01 -4.55 13.13
N ASN A 133 0.98 -4.87 12.33
CA ASN A 133 -0.38 -4.39 12.56
C ASN A 133 -1.28 -5.41 13.27
N LYS A 134 -0.74 -6.52 13.78
CA LYS A 134 -1.49 -7.67 14.30
C LYS A 134 -2.60 -7.27 15.26
N ARG A 135 -2.28 -6.41 16.23
CA ARG A 135 -3.26 -5.97 17.24
C ARG A 135 -4.41 -5.18 16.62
N LYS A 136 -4.10 -4.21 15.76
CA LYS A 136 -5.10 -3.36 15.10
C LYS A 136 -5.96 -4.19 14.15
N ILE A 137 -5.36 -5.12 13.40
CA ILE A 137 -6.09 -6.02 12.50
C ILE A 137 -7.06 -6.92 13.26
N LEU A 138 -6.63 -7.56 14.35
CA LEU A 138 -7.48 -8.48 15.11
C LEU A 138 -8.64 -7.76 15.82
N LEU A 139 -8.42 -6.52 16.28
CA LEU A 139 -9.44 -5.75 16.99
C LEU A 139 -10.42 -5.05 16.03
N THR A 140 -9.91 -4.42 14.96
CA THR A 140 -10.71 -3.59 14.05
C THR A 140 -11.29 -4.39 12.89
N PHE A 141 -10.63 -5.46 12.43
CA PHE A 141 -11.04 -6.27 11.28
C PHE A 141 -11.11 -7.77 11.63
N PRO A 142 -11.93 -8.17 12.63
CA PRO A 142 -11.88 -9.51 13.22
C PRO A 142 -12.20 -10.64 12.23
N THR A 143 -12.92 -10.34 11.15
CA THR A 143 -13.30 -11.33 10.12
C THR A 143 -12.32 -11.39 8.94
N LEU A 144 -11.30 -10.52 8.89
CA LEU A 144 -10.35 -10.48 7.77
C LEU A 144 -9.52 -11.77 7.69
N LEU A 145 -8.75 -12.08 8.75
CA LEU A 145 -7.87 -13.25 8.74
C LEU A 145 -8.63 -14.58 8.64
N PRO A 146 -9.74 -14.81 9.37
CA PRO A 146 -10.53 -16.03 9.20
C PRO A 146 -11.04 -16.24 7.76
N GLN A 147 -11.46 -15.17 7.08
CA GLN A 147 -11.93 -15.25 5.70
C GLN A 147 -10.84 -15.67 4.72
N PHE A 148 -9.59 -15.26 4.96
CA PHE A 148 -8.46 -15.53 4.07
C PHE A 148 -7.49 -16.57 4.62
N TYR A 149 -7.91 -17.38 5.60
CA TYR A 149 -7.04 -18.34 6.28
C TYR A 149 -6.29 -19.29 5.33
N PRO A 150 -6.90 -19.89 4.29
CA PRO A 150 -6.16 -20.74 3.34
C PRO A 150 -5.05 -19.99 2.59
N LEU A 151 -5.24 -18.70 2.29
CA LEU A 151 -4.22 -17.87 1.65
C LEU A 151 -3.08 -17.57 2.61
N MET A 152 -3.37 -17.35 3.90
CA MET A 152 -2.34 -17.18 4.93
C MET A 152 -1.47 -18.43 5.08
N LEU A 153 -2.07 -19.62 5.04
CA LEU A 153 -1.32 -20.88 5.05
C LEU A 153 -0.40 -20.99 3.82
N LYS A 154 -0.91 -20.70 2.62
CA LYS A 154 -0.09 -20.68 1.40
C LYS A 154 1.10 -19.73 1.52
N LEU A 155 0.84 -18.54 2.05
CA LEU A 155 1.84 -17.51 2.21
C LEU A 155 2.94 -17.88 3.21
N ILE A 156 2.58 -18.53 4.33
CA ILE A 156 3.56 -19.04 5.31
C ILE A 156 4.35 -20.22 4.72
N VAL A 157 3.68 -21.17 4.08
CA VAL A 157 4.34 -22.35 3.51
C VAL A 157 5.36 -21.96 2.44
N TRP A 158 5.00 -21.02 1.56
CA TRP A 158 5.87 -20.59 0.46
C TRP A 158 7.06 -19.73 0.91
N ASN A 159 7.02 -19.21 2.13
CA ASN A 159 8.09 -18.36 2.70
C ASN A 159 8.74 -18.95 3.95
N GLY A 160 8.36 -20.16 4.36
CA GLY A 160 8.83 -20.83 5.58
C GLY A 160 10.15 -21.57 5.44
N GLU A 161 10.74 -21.62 4.25
CA GLU A 161 12.02 -22.29 3.98
C GLU A 161 13.25 -21.34 4.08
N LYS A 162 13.12 -20.17 4.72
CA LYS A 162 14.24 -19.26 4.97
C LYS A 162 14.92 -19.51 6.32
#